data_AF-A0A4V4H7H6-F1
#
_entry.id   AF-A0A4V4H7H6-F1
#
_cell.length_a   1.000
_cell.length_b   1.000
_cell.length_c   1.000
_cell.angle_alpha   90.00
_cell.angle_beta   90.00
_cell.angle_gamma   90.00
#
_symmetry.space_group_name_H-M   'P 1'
#
loop_
_entity.id
_entity.type
_entity.pdbx_description
1 polymer ?
#
loop_
_entity_poly.entity_id
_entity_poly.type
_entity_poly.pdbx_seq_one_letter_code
_entity_poly.pdbx_strand_id
1 'polypeptide(L)'
;MVLIWAGNHIDLGNLVYRPPRDGPTMWEIGIPDRSAAEFFVPDPYPYYVNRLYVNHPDRFRQYGLWESYADLYPEQDLMYTVGVSDYKKDWFYAHVTRKHGQASYQATTWQIKFRLSNVRRSGTYKLRLALASAALSEIQVRFNNPIVQPSHFTTGLIGRDNSIARHGIHGLYWFFSIDVDSSWLLEGDNIIFLTQTRSVSPFQGVMYDYIRLEAPA
;
A
#
# COMPACT_ATOMS: atom_id res chain seq x y z
N MET A 1 -12.80 26.34 -2.90
CA MET A 1 -12.09 27.51 -2.33
C MET A 1 -13.09 28.27 -1.48
N VAL A 2 -12.83 28.43 -0.19
CA VAL A 2 -13.69 29.22 0.71
C VAL A 2 -12.90 30.46 1.11
N LEU A 3 -13.48 31.64 0.92
CA LEU A 3 -12.88 32.91 1.31
C LEU A 3 -13.41 33.30 2.69
N ILE A 4 -12.51 33.51 3.65
CA ILE A 4 -12.85 33.82 5.04
C ILE A 4 -12.52 35.29 5.32
N TRP A 5 -13.45 36.00 5.97
CA TRP A 5 -13.30 37.40 6.37
C TRP A 5 -13.49 37.53 7.87
N ALA A 6 -12.82 38.52 8.48
CA ALA A 6 -12.92 38.76 9.92
C ALA A 6 -14.37 39.03 10.35
N GLY A 7 -14.82 38.35 11.40
CA GLY A 7 -16.18 38.49 11.94
C GLY A 7 -17.29 37.80 11.14
N ASN A 8 -16.95 37.07 10.07
CA ASN A 8 -17.95 36.38 9.24
C ASN A 8 -18.12 34.91 9.68
N HIS A 9 -19.37 34.44 9.72
CA HIS A 9 -19.72 33.03 9.93
C HIS A 9 -20.29 32.47 8.63
N ILE A 10 -19.56 31.53 8.02
CA ILE A 10 -19.99 30.87 6.78
C ILE A 10 -20.44 29.46 7.15
N ASP A 11 -21.75 29.21 7.04
CA ASP A 11 -22.31 27.86 7.12
C ASP A 11 -22.13 27.16 5.77
N LEU A 12 -21.34 26.08 5.75
CA LEU A 12 -21.09 25.28 4.56
C LEU A 12 -22.12 24.15 4.39
N GLY A 13 -23.03 23.99 5.37
CA GLY A 13 -23.92 22.84 5.46
C GLY A 13 -23.16 21.52 5.49
N ASN A 14 -23.83 20.45 5.07
CA ASN A 14 -23.23 19.12 4.98
C ASN A 14 -22.45 18.95 3.68
N LEU A 15 -21.12 18.81 3.79
CA LEU A 15 -20.25 18.48 2.67
C LEU A 15 -20.11 16.96 2.56
N VAL A 16 -20.61 16.38 1.46
CA VAL A 16 -20.50 14.95 1.19
C VAL A 16 -19.42 14.71 0.15
N TYR A 17 -18.35 14.01 0.54
CA TYR A 17 -17.34 13.51 -0.40
C TYR A 17 -17.75 12.14 -0.94
N ARG A 18 -17.80 11.99 -2.26
CA ARG A 18 -18.00 10.70 -2.92
C ARG A 18 -16.68 10.25 -3.54
N PRO A 19 -16.08 9.16 -3.05
CA PRO A 19 -14.85 8.63 -3.64
C PRO A 19 -15.05 8.30 -5.12
N PRO A 20 -14.08 8.60 -6.00
CA PRO A 20 -14.14 8.22 -7.41
C PRO A 20 -14.40 6.72 -7.57
N ARG A 21 -15.30 6.37 -8.49
CA ARG A 21 -15.62 4.98 -8.90
C ARG A 21 -15.93 5.02 -10.38
N ASP A 22 -15.22 4.21 -11.16
CA ASP A 22 -15.41 4.13 -12.62
C ASP A 22 -16.26 2.91 -12.98
N GLY A 23 -16.26 1.87 -12.14
CA GLY A 23 -17.10 0.67 -12.33
C GLY A 23 -17.25 -0.16 -11.05
N PRO A 24 -17.83 -1.36 -11.15
CA PRO A 24 -18.06 -2.22 -9.99
C PRO A 24 -16.74 -2.69 -9.39
N THR A 25 -16.68 -2.75 -8.06
CA THR A 25 -15.53 -3.25 -7.32
C THR A 25 -15.42 -4.76 -7.47
N MET A 26 -14.26 -5.22 -7.96
CA MET A 26 -13.95 -6.64 -8.07
C MET A 26 -13.41 -7.18 -6.75
N TRP A 27 -12.50 -6.42 -6.13
CA TRP A 27 -11.97 -6.68 -4.80
C TRP A 27 -11.27 -5.43 -4.26
N GLU A 28 -11.08 -5.41 -2.95
CA GLU A 28 -10.41 -4.33 -2.23
C GLU A 28 -9.59 -4.87 -1.05
N ILE A 29 -8.58 -4.10 -0.63
CA ILE A 29 -7.68 -4.39 0.50
C ILE A 29 -7.55 -3.10 1.31
N GLY A 30 -7.81 -3.16 2.61
CA GLY A 30 -7.76 -2.01 3.53
C GLY A 30 -9.06 -1.21 3.63
N ILE A 31 -8.99 -0.06 4.29
CA ILE A 31 -10.08 0.89 4.54
C ILE A 31 -9.62 2.24 3.99
N PRO A 32 -10.42 2.95 3.14
CA PRO A 32 -9.98 4.22 2.55
C PRO A 32 -10.11 5.40 3.53
N ASP A 33 -9.31 5.41 4.60
CA ASP A 33 -9.32 6.42 5.67
C ASP A 33 -8.02 7.23 5.78
N ARG A 34 -7.09 7.02 4.84
CA ARG A 34 -5.75 7.62 4.73
C ARG A 34 -4.77 7.14 5.81
N SER A 35 -4.98 5.95 6.35
CA SER A 35 -4.17 5.34 7.39
C SER A 35 -3.71 3.94 6.98
N ALA A 36 -2.63 3.45 7.60
CA ALA A 36 -2.21 2.06 7.49
C ALA A 36 -2.54 1.24 8.76
N ALA A 37 -3.35 1.79 9.66
CA ALA A 37 -3.48 1.32 11.04
C ALA A 37 -4.21 -0.01 11.19
N GLU A 38 -5.00 -0.40 10.19
CA GLU A 38 -5.71 -1.67 10.14
C GLU A 38 -4.81 -2.82 9.69
N PHE A 39 -3.68 -2.54 9.05
CA PHE A 39 -2.76 -3.55 8.53
C PHE A 39 -1.94 -4.23 9.63
N PHE A 40 -1.26 -5.31 9.26
CA PHE A 40 -0.47 -6.11 10.18
C PHE A 40 0.77 -5.37 10.67
N VAL A 41 0.73 -5.01 11.95
CA VAL A 41 1.88 -4.51 12.70
C VAL A 41 2.45 -5.67 13.52
N PRO A 42 3.75 -6.01 13.33
CA PRO A 42 4.40 -7.12 14.02
C PRO A 42 4.63 -6.82 15.50
N ASP A 43 4.93 -7.86 16.27
CA ASP A 43 5.35 -7.70 17.66
C ASP A 43 6.77 -7.11 17.72
N PRO A 44 7.07 -6.23 18.70
CA PRO A 44 8.40 -5.68 18.88
C PRO A 44 9.39 -6.74 19.37
N TYR A 45 10.69 -6.54 19.05
CA TYR A 45 11.74 -7.36 19.65
C TYR A 45 11.72 -7.24 21.18
N PRO A 46 11.77 -8.36 21.93
CA PRO A 46 11.64 -8.38 23.39
C PRO A 46 12.59 -7.44 24.15
N TYR A 47 13.80 -7.22 23.62
CA TYR A 47 14.81 -6.37 24.26
C TYR A 47 14.58 -4.87 24.08
N TYR A 48 13.76 -4.46 23.09
CA TYR A 48 13.51 -3.05 22.75
C TYR A 48 12.06 -2.61 22.98
N VAL A 49 11.27 -3.43 23.67
CA VAL A 49 9.84 -3.16 23.91
C VAL A 49 9.66 -1.89 24.72
N ASN A 50 8.97 -0.93 24.14
CA ASN A 50 8.42 0.19 24.88
C ASN A 50 7.11 -0.25 25.57
N ARG A 51 7.13 -0.30 26.89
CA ARG A 51 5.99 -0.73 27.72
C ARG A 51 4.75 0.14 27.56
N LEU A 52 4.89 1.39 27.11
CA LEU A 52 3.76 2.29 26.86
C LEU A 52 2.82 1.77 25.75
N TYR A 53 3.35 0.98 24.81
CA TYR A 53 2.58 0.52 23.64
C TYR A 53 2.28 -0.99 23.65
N VAL A 54 2.48 -1.65 24.78
CA VAL A 54 2.06 -3.05 24.97
C VAL A 54 0.54 -3.09 25.12
N ASN A 55 -0.14 -3.94 24.35
CA ASN A 55 -1.61 -4.03 24.30
C ASN A 55 -2.31 -2.69 24.00
N HIS A 56 -1.65 -1.83 23.23
CA HIS A 56 -2.13 -0.48 22.89
C HIS A 56 -2.59 -0.44 21.42
N PRO A 57 -3.65 0.34 21.06
CA PRO A 57 -4.05 0.51 19.66
C PRO A 57 -2.90 1.02 18.78
N ASP A 58 -2.10 1.94 19.30
CA ASP A 58 -0.89 2.46 18.63
C ASP A 58 0.34 1.55 18.75
N ARG A 59 0.18 0.21 18.66
CA ARG A 59 1.32 -0.73 18.71
C ARG A 59 2.39 -0.46 17.64
N PHE A 60 2.03 0.23 16.55
CA PHE A 60 2.96 0.69 15.51
C PHE A 60 4.01 1.68 16.01
N ARG A 61 3.85 2.25 17.22
CA ARG A 61 4.81 3.19 17.82
C ARG A 61 6.05 2.53 18.44
N GLN A 62 6.14 1.21 18.41
CA GLN A 62 7.35 0.49 18.82
C GLN A 62 8.50 0.77 17.83
N TYR A 63 9.71 0.96 18.34
CA TYR A 63 10.88 1.21 17.50
C TYR A 63 11.32 -0.07 16.77
N GLY A 64 11.74 0.07 15.51
CA GLY A 64 12.40 -1.01 14.75
C GLY A 64 11.47 -2.02 14.09
N LEU A 65 10.16 -1.82 14.13
CA LEU A 65 9.20 -2.80 13.58
C LEU A 65 9.40 -3.06 12.08
N TRP A 66 9.85 -2.07 11.30
CA TRP A 66 10.14 -2.27 9.88
C TRP A 66 11.25 -3.31 9.63
N GLU A 67 12.21 -3.47 10.55
CA GLU A 67 13.31 -4.44 10.39
C GLU A 67 12.81 -5.88 10.47
N SER A 68 11.72 -6.13 11.21
CA SER A 68 11.11 -7.47 11.32
C SER A 68 10.58 -8.01 9.99
N TYR A 69 10.43 -7.16 8.97
CA TYR A 69 10.04 -7.61 7.63
C TYR A 69 11.02 -8.67 7.10
N ALA A 70 12.33 -8.51 7.31
CA ALA A 70 13.31 -9.49 6.86
C ALA A 70 13.25 -10.82 7.65
N ASP A 71 12.81 -10.78 8.91
CA ASP A 71 12.65 -11.98 9.73
C ASP A 71 11.37 -12.76 9.37
N LEU A 72 10.29 -12.05 9.05
CA LEU A 72 9.00 -12.62 8.66
C LEU A 72 9.01 -13.14 7.22
N TYR A 73 9.80 -12.50 6.35
CA TYR A 73 9.88 -12.77 4.93
C TYR A 73 11.34 -13.03 4.51
N PRO A 74 12.01 -14.07 5.05
CA PRO A 74 13.45 -14.27 4.85
C PRO A 74 13.80 -14.67 3.41
N GLU A 75 12.95 -15.49 2.79
CA GLU A 75 13.21 -16.06 1.45
C GLU A 75 12.37 -15.35 0.38
N GLN A 76 11.07 -15.20 0.61
CA GLN A 76 10.10 -14.65 -0.32
C GLN A 76 9.36 -13.47 0.29
N ASP A 77 8.96 -12.53 -0.56
CA ASP A 77 8.17 -11.37 -0.13
C ASP A 77 6.70 -11.71 0.12
N LEU A 78 5.98 -10.76 0.69
CA LEU A 78 4.57 -10.84 0.99
C LEU A 78 3.73 -11.34 -0.19
N MET A 79 2.93 -12.38 0.05
CA MET A 79 1.94 -12.89 -0.89
C MET A 79 0.55 -12.82 -0.27
N TYR A 80 -0.32 -12.01 -0.85
CA TYR A 80 -1.70 -11.83 -0.43
C TYR A 80 -2.65 -12.46 -1.43
N THR A 81 -3.56 -13.31 -0.98
CA THR A 81 -4.58 -13.94 -1.85
C THR A 81 -5.96 -13.39 -1.52
N VAL A 82 -6.55 -12.67 -2.48
CA VAL A 82 -7.88 -12.07 -2.35
C VAL A 82 -8.92 -13.15 -2.02
N GLY A 83 -9.72 -12.90 -0.99
CA GLY A 83 -10.75 -13.82 -0.50
C GLY A 83 -10.24 -14.94 0.41
N VAL A 84 -8.92 -15.04 0.63
CA VAL A 84 -8.30 -16.04 1.53
C VAL A 84 -7.50 -15.36 2.65
N SER A 85 -6.62 -14.42 2.28
CA SER A 85 -5.81 -13.66 3.22
C SER A 85 -6.63 -12.61 3.97
N ASP A 86 -6.21 -12.29 5.19
CA ASP A 86 -6.76 -11.25 6.05
C ASP A 86 -5.77 -10.08 6.12
N TYR A 87 -6.12 -8.91 5.58
CA TYR A 87 -5.22 -7.75 5.55
C TYR A 87 -4.78 -7.29 6.95
N LYS A 88 -5.51 -7.63 8.02
CA LYS A 88 -5.11 -7.30 9.39
C LYS A 88 -3.94 -8.14 9.90
N LYS A 89 -3.66 -9.26 9.23
CA LYS A 89 -2.68 -10.29 9.64
C LYS A 89 -1.62 -10.57 8.58
N ASP A 90 -2.03 -10.55 7.31
CA ASP A 90 -1.24 -11.02 6.18
C ASP A 90 -0.74 -9.87 5.29
N TRP A 91 -1.16 -8.63 5.58
CA TRP A 91 -0.68 -7.43 4.88
C TRP A 91 0.18 -6.61 5.82
N PHE A 92 1.49 -6.65 5.65
CA PHE A 92 2.42 -5.93 6.52
C PHE A 92 2.20 -4.41 6.41
N TYR A 93 2.29 -3.69 7.54
CA TYR A 93 1.86 -2.27 7.61
C TYR A 93 2.68 -1.32 6.72
N ALA A 94 3.92 -1.70 6.34
CA ALA A 94 4.79 -0.89 5.51
C ALA A 94 5.55 -1.73 4.46
N HIS A 95 5.42 -1.39 3.18
CA HIS A 95 6.19 -1.99 2.11
C HIS A 95 7.60 -1.41 2.07
N VAL A 96 8.48 -2.07 2.81
CA VAL A 96 9.85 -1.66 3.10
C VAL A 96 10.86 -2.55 2.40
N THR A 97 12.10 -2.11 2.40
CA THR A 97 13.23 -2.88 1.91
C THR A 97 13.50 -4.11 2.79
N ARG A 98 14.09 -5.15 2.20
CA ARG A 98 14.58 -6.31 2.96
C ARG A 98 16.03 -6.09 3.34
N LYS A 99 16.33 -6.10 4.64
CA LYS A 99 17.71 -6.06 5.14
C LYS A 99 18.46 -7.31 4.73
N HIS A 100 19.65 -7.13 4.17
CA HIS A 100 20.53 -8.20 3.71
C HIS A 100 21.95 -7.94 4.27
N GLY A 101 22.41 -8.78 5.19
CA GLY A 101 23.67 -8.56 5.90
C GLY A 101 23.68 -7.30 6.78
N GLN A 102 24.87 -6.77 7.08
CA GLN A 102 25.02 -5.70 8.09
C GLN A 102 24.60 -4.30 7.62
N ALA A 103 24.64 -4.00 6.32
CA ALA A 103 24.38 -2.65 5.81
C ALA A 103 23.86 -2.60 4.37
N SER A 104 23.31 -3.71 3.84
CA SER A 104 22.72 -3.70 2.50
C SER A 104 21.22 -3.96 2.58
N TYR A 105 20.49 -3.39 1.62
CA TYR A 105 19.04 -3.52 1.53
C TYR A 105 18.67 -3.92 0.10
N GLN A 106 17.65 -4.77 0.00
CA GLN A 106 17.11 -5.26 -1.25
C GLN A 106 15.71 -4.68 -1.49
N ALA A 107 15.42 -4.42 -2.76
CA ALA A 107 14.07 -4.12 -3.23
C ALA A 107 13.15 -5.31 -2.95
N THR A 108 11.89 -5.04 -2.64
CA THR A 108 10.89 -6.04 -2.31
C THR A 108 9.76 -6.02 -3.31
N THR A 109 9.18 -7.18 -3.61
CA THR A 109 8.08 -7.36 -4.55
C THR A 109 6.93 -8.12 -3.92
N TRP A 110 5.89 -7.40 -3.51
CA TRP A 110 4.67 -7.99 -2.98
C TRP A 110 3.79 -8.51 -4.10
N GLN A 111 3.07 -9.60 -3.82
CA GLN A 111 2.15 -10.23 -4.78
C GLN A 111 0.72 -10.16 -4.27
N ILE A 112 -0.19 -9.71 -5.13
CA ILE A 112 -1.64 -9.81 -4.90
C ILE A 112 -2.19 -10.84 -5.89
N LYS A 113 -2.61 -12.00 -5.39
CA LYS A 113 -3.22 -13.07 -6.16
C LYS A 113 -4.73 -12.94 -6.09
N PHE A 114 -5.41 -13.03 -7.23
CA PHE A 114 -6.86 -12.93 -7.30
C PHE A 114 -7.39 -13.69 -8.51
N ARG A 115 -8.67 -14.05 -8.48
CA ARG A 115 -9.33 -14.77 -9.57
C ARG A 115 -10.39 -13.91 -10.23
N LEU A 116 -10.43 -13.91 -11.56
CA LEU A 116 -11.48 -13.29 -12.36
C LEU A 116 -12.29 -14.38 -13.06
N SER A 117 -13.61 -14.38 -12.88
CA SER A 117 -14.49 -15.35 -13.56
C SER A 117 -14.66 -15.05 -15.05
N ASN A 118 -14.47 -13.81 -15.46
CA ASN A 118 -14.51 -13.36 -16.85
C ASN A 118 -13.69 -12.07 -16.96
N VAL A 119 -12.99 -11.89 -18.08
CA VAL A 119 -12.35 -10.63 -18.46
C VAL A 119 -13.11 -9.99 -19.62
N ARG A 120 -13.86 -8.92 -19.32
CA ARG A 120 -14.42 -8.02 -20.34
C ARG A 120 -13.28 -7.46 -21.21
N ARG A 121 -13.30 -7.77 -22.50
CA ARG A 121 -12.31 -7.27 -23.48
C ARG A 121 -12.60 -5.85 -23.96
N SER A 122 -13.82 -5.36 -23.75
CA SER A 122 -14.22 -3.98 -24.01
C SER A 122 -14.15 -3.15 -22.72
N GLY A 123 -13.42 -2.03 -22.76
CA GLY A 123 -13.31 -1.09 -21.66
C GLY A 123 -12.06 -1.26 -20.80
N THR A 124 -11.83 -0.31 -19.91
CA THR A 124 -10.61 -0.18 -19.11
C THR A 124 -10.90 -0.52 -17.66
N TYR A 125 -10.14 -1.47 -17.11
CA TYR A 125 -10.15 -1.75 -15.67
C TYR A 125 -9.38 -0.64 -14.95
N LYS A 126 -9.68 -0.42 -13.66
CA LYS A 126 -8.96 0.58 -12.87
C LYS A 126 -8.39 -0.06 -11.62
N LEU A 127 -7.09 0.08 -11.43
CA LEU A 127 -6.46 -0.20 -10.14
C LEU A 127 -6.30 1.14 -9.40
N ARG A 128 -7.02 1.29 -8.29
CA ARG A 128 -6.84 2.39 -7.35
C ARG A 128 -5.78 2.00 -6.33
N LEU A 129 -4.72 2.79 -6.25
CA LEU A 129 -3.60 2.58 -5.35
C LEU A 129 -3.48 3.82 -4.45
N ALA A 130 -3.94 3.71 -3.21
CA ALA A 130 -3.83 4.75 -2.19
C ALA A 130 -2.70 4.42 -1.22
N LEU A 131 -1.85 5.40 -0.95
CA LEU A 131 -0.76 5.31 0.01
C LEU A 131 -1.00 6.32 1.13
N ALA A 132 -1.03 5.82 2.37
CA ALA A 132 -1.07 6.65 3.57
C ALA A 132 0.25 7.43 3.75
N SER A 133 1.37 6.90 3.23
CA SER A 133 2.70 7.50 3.37
C SER A 133 3.68 6.97 2.31
N ALA A 134 4.72 7.75 1.97
CA ALA A 134 5.85 7.31 1.17
C ALA A 134 7.16 8.01 1.59
N ALA A 135 8.23 7.24 1.71
CA ALA A 135 9.57 7.71 2.04
C ALA A 135 10.56 7.33 0.94
N LEU A 136 10.97 8.30 0.11
CA LEU A 136 11.97 8.16 -0.96
C LEU A 136 11.85 6.86 -1.76
N SER A 137 10.64 6.54 -2.21
CA SER A 137 10.28 5.24 -2.78
C SER A 137 9.73 5.36 -4.19
N GLU A 138 9.71 4.24 -4.89
CA GLU A 138 9.09 4.11 -6.21
C GLU A 138 8.39 2.76 -6.23
N ILE A 139 7.08 2.76 -6.54
CA ILE A 139 6.30 1.55 -6.72
C ILE A 139 6.11 1.30 -8.21
N GLN A 140 6.56 0.14 -8.66
CA GLN A 140 6.26 -0.38 -9.99
C GLN A 140 5.17 -1.44 -9.89
N VAL A 141 4.18 -1.36 -10.79
CA VAL A 141 3.06 -2.30 -10.84
C VAL A 141 3.16 -3.12 -12.12
N ARG A 142 3.08 -4.43 -11.98
CA ARG A 142 3.03 -5.39 -13.10
C ARG A 142 1.88 -6.37 -12.91
N PHE A 143 1.39 -6.91 -14.02
CA PHE A 143 0.26 -7.84 -14.05
C PHE A 143 0.73 -9.10 -14.75
N ASN A 144 0.58 -10.26 -14.10
CA ASN A 144 0.85 -11.62 -14.57
C ASN A 144 2.29 -11.95 -15.02
N ASN A 145 3.12 -10.95 -15.34
CA ASN A 145 4.53 -11.10 -15.67
C ASN A 145 5.38 -10.12 -14.83
N PRO A 146 6.19 -10.61 -13.86
CA PRO A 146 6.95 -9.77 -12.96
C PRO A 146 8.17 -9.09 -13.62
N ILE A 147 8.56 -9.51 -14.81
CA ILE A 147 9.77 -9.01 -15.51
C ILE A 147 9.45 -8.20 -16.76
N VAL A 148 8.19 -7.87 -17.01
CA VAL A 148 7.79 -7.05 -18.15
C VAL A 148 8.47 -5.68 -18.10
N GLN A 149 8.95 -5.19 -19.25
CA GLN A 149 9.61 -3.90 -19.40
C GLN A 149 9.07 -3.14 -20.62
N PRO A 150 8.67 -1.85 -20.46
CA PRO A 150 8.55 -1.13 -19.19
C PRO A 150 7.50 -1.77 -18.27
N SER A 151 7.56 -1.49 -16.97
CA SER A 151 6.45 -1.84 -16.06
C SER A 151 5.15 -1.22 -16.55
N HIS A 152 4.01 -1.89 -16.35
CA HIS A 152 2.70 -1.35 -16.74
C HIS A 152 2.40 0.01 -16.08
N PHE A 153 2.90 0.23 -14.87
CA PHE A 153 2.84 1.53 -14.20
C PHE A 153 4.04 1.72 -13.27
N THR A 154 4.49 2.97 -13.12
CA THR A 154 5.44 3.39 -12.09
C THR A 154 4.98 4.71 -11.48
N THR A 155 5.13 4.87 -10.17
CA THR A 155 4.93 6.15 -9.48
C THR A 155 6.05 7.15 -9.79
N GLY A 156 7.19 6.69 -10.30
CA GLY A 156 8.46 7.40 -10.18
C GLY A 156 8.87 7.58 -8.71
N LEU A 157 9.88 8.42 -8.46
CA LEU A 157 10.30 8.75 -7.10
C LEU A 157 9.24 9.62 -6.41
N ILE A 158 8.65 9.09 -5.35
CA ILE A 158 7.66 9.76 -4.52
C ILE A 158 8.11 9.79 -3.05
N GLY A 159 7.39 10.58 -2.25
CA GLY A 159 7.58 10.65 -0.81
C GLY A 159 8.45 11.81 -0.35
N ARG A 160 9.33 11.54 0.64
CA ARG A 160 10.07 12.47 1.52
C ARG A 160 9.41 12.75 2.86
N ASP A 161 8.39 11.97 3.23
CA ASP A 161 8.01 11.87 4.63
C ASP A 161 8.98 10.98 5.41
N ASN A 162 8.78 10.92 6.73
CA ASN A 162 9.59 10.11 7.64
C ASN A 162 8.70 9.20 8.50
N SER A 163 7.48 8.87 8.07
CA SER A 163 6.50 8.19 8.94
C SER A 163 7.02 6.84 9.41
N ILE A 164 7.62 6.04 8.52
CA ILE A 164 8.26 4.75 8.88
C ILE A 164 9.34 4.97 9.95
N ALA A 165 10.27 5.90 9.72
CA ALA A 165 11.40 6.17 10.62
C ALA A 165 10.99 6.83 11.95
N ARG A 166 9.77 7.36 12.04
CA ARG A 166 9.22 8.04 13.23
C ARG A 166 8.07 7.27 13.88
N HIS A 167 7.86 6.02 13.46
CA HIS A 167 6.80 5.13 13.96
C HIS A 167 5.41 5.76 13.85
N GLY A 168 5.20 6.49 12.75
CA GLY A 168 3.89 6.91 12.31
C GLY A 168 3.17 5.79 11.57
N ILE A 169 1.92 6.03 11.24
CA ILE A 169 1.06 5.10 10.50
C ILE A 169 0.41 5.74 9.27
N HIS A 170 0.69 7.03 9.06
CA HIS A 170 0.33 7.82 7.89
C HIS A 170 1.24 9.05 7.81
N GLY A 171 1.26 9.69 6.65
CA GLY A 171 2.05 10.88 6.35
C GLY A 171 1.41 11.69 5.22
N LEU A 172 2.21 12.04 4.20
CA LEU A 172 1.65 12.67 3.00
C LEU A 172 0.92 11.60 2.17
N TYR A 173 -0.36 11.83 1.93
CA TYR A 173 -1.22 10.93 1.18
C TYR A 173 -0.93 10.98 -0.33
N TRP A 174 -0.90 9.82 -0.98
CA TRP A 174 -0.76 9.69 -2.44
C TRP A 174 -1.89 8.82 -2.99
N PHE A 175 -2.43 9.20 -4.14
CA PHE A 175 -3.47 8.43 -4.81
C PHE A 175 -3.17 8.31 -6.29
N PHE A 176 -3.14 7.08 -6.78
CA PHE A 176 -2.96 6.75 -8.18
C PHE A 176 -4.19 6.00 -8.71
N SER A 177 -4.68 6.46 -9.85
CA SER A 177 -5.71 5.77 -10.62
C SER A 177 -5.05 5.20 -11.87
N ILE A 178 -4.80 3.90 -11.85
CA ILE A 178 -4.03 3.21 -12.88
C ILE A 178 -5.00 2.54 -13.86
N ASP A 179 -4.85 2.87 -15.14
CA ASP A 179 -5.60 2.23 -16.22
C ASP A 179 -4.99 0.86 -16.49
N VAL A 180 -5.83 -0.18 -16.43
CA VAL A 180 -5.43 -1.57 -16.60
C VAL A 180 -6.06 -2.10 -17.88
N ASP A 181 -5.20 -2.42 -18.85
CA ASP A 181 -5.63 -3.00 -20.10
C ASP A 181 -6.14 -4.43 -19.88
N SER A 182 -7.26 -4.77 -20.50
CA SER A 182 -7.85 -6.11 -20.40
C SER A 182 -6.93 -7.22 -20.92
N SER A 183 -5.98 -6.90 -21.81
CA SER A 183 -4.97 -7.83 -22.33
C SER A 183 -3.92 -8.23 -21.29
N TRP A 184 -3.76 -7.44 -20.22
CA TRP A 184 -2.86 -7.77 -19.10
C TRP A 184 -3.48 -8.79 -18.14
N LEU A 185 -4.79 -9.03 -18.26
CA LEU A 185 -5.59 -9.89 -17.39
C LEU A 185 -6.00 -11.19 -18.09
N LEU A 186 -6.11 -12.24 -17.29
CA LEU A 186 -6.53 -13.57 -17.69
C LEU A 186 -7.89 -13.92 -17.07
N GLU A 187 -8.67 -14.73 -17.76
CA GLU A 187 -9.78 -15.43 -17.11
C GLU A 187 -9.19 -16.53 -16.23
N GLY A 188 -9.61 -16.61 -14.98
CA GLY A 188 -8.98 -17.44 -13.95
C GLY A 188 -8.01 -16.65 -13.08
N ASP A 189 -6.89 -17.28 -12.73
CA ASP A 189 -5.95 -16.76 -11.74
C ASP A 189 -5.07 -15.66 -12.32
N ASN A 190 -4.92 -14.58 -11.55
CA ASN A 190 -4.12 -13.41 -11.88
C ASN A 190 -3.23 -13.03 -10.71
N ILE A 191 -2.13 -12.36 -11.01
CA ILE A 191 -1.20 -11.82 -10.01
C ILE A 191 -0.85 -10.38 -10.36
N ILE A 192 -1.00 -9.46 -9.40
CA ILE A 192 -0.37 -8.15 -9.43
C ILE A 192 0.93 -8.21 -8.64
N PHE A 193 2.01 -7.72 -9.24
CA PHE A 193 3.29 -7.51 -8.58
C PHE A 193 3.44 -6.03 -8.26
N LEU A 194 3.65 -5.72 -6.99
CA LEU A 194 4.00 -4.39 -6.50
C LEU A 194 5.46 -4.43 -6.09
N THR A 195 6.34 -3.78 -6.85
CA THR A 195 7.78 -3.71 -6.51
C THR A 195 8.12 -2.35 -5.96
N GLN A 196 8.58 -2.29 -4.71
CA GLN A 196 9.32 -1.13 -4.20
C GLN A 196 10.77 -1.27 -4.69
N THR A 197 11.20 -0.38 -5.58
CA THR A 197 12.47 -0.57 -6.32
C THR A 197 13.69 0.08 -5.64
N ARG A 198 13.51 0.86 -4.56
CA ARG A 198 14.57 1.70 -4.01
C ARG A 198 15.06 1.15 -2.67
N SER A 199 16.31 0.69 -2.64
CA SER A 199 16.85 -0.05 -1.50
C SER A 199 18.22 0.44 -1.01
N VAL A 200 18.35 1.75 -0.87
CA VAL A 200 19.54 2.42 -0.33
C VAL A 200 19.48 2.54 1.20
N SER A 201 18.28 2.57 1.80
CA SER A 201 18.10 2.75 3.25
C SER A 201 16.99 1.86 3.83
N PRO A 202 16.99 1.61 5.16
CA PRO A 202 15.94 0.82 5.82
C PRO A 202 14.57 1.51 5.81
N PHE A 203 14.56 2.83 5.63
CA PHE A 203 13.35 3.65 5.73
C PHE A 203 12.70 3.90 4.38
N GLN A 204 13.31 3.44 3.29
CA GLN A 204 12.66 3.50 1.99
C GLN A 204 11.51 2.51 1.96
N GLY A 205 10.30 3.06 1.91
CA GLY A 205 9.09 2.28 1.76
C GLY A 205 7.86 3.14 1.58
N VAL A 206 6.72 2.46 1.46
CA VAL A 206 5.40 3.08 1.45
C VAL A 206 4.50 2.42 2.48
N MET A 207 3.52 3.15 2.98
CA MET A 207 2.40 2.58 3.73
C MET A 207 1.18 2.64 2.85
N TYR A 208 0.53 1.50 2.63
CA TYR A 208 -0.73 1.46 1.91
C TYR A 208 -1.85 2.02 2.79
N ASP A 209 -2.81 2.66 2.16
CA ASP A 209 -4.11 3.00 2.76
C ASP A 209 -5.15 2.00 2.24
N TYR A 210 -5.30 1.99 0.92
CA TYR A 210 -6.35 1.21 0.29
C TYR A 210 -5.98 0.84 -1.15
N ILE A 211 -6.26 -0.41 -1.52
CA ILE A 211 -6.04 -0.91 -2.87
C ILE A 211 -7.34 -1.50 -3.38
N ARG A 212 -7.75 -1.12 -4.59
CA ARG A 212 -9.01 -1.61 -5.19
C ARG A 212 -8.86 -1.84 -6.68
N LEU A 213 -9.37 -2.98 -7.16
CA LEU A 213 -9.58 -3.23 -8.58
C LEU A 213 -11.05 -3.03 -8.95
N GLU A 214 -11.29 -2.25 -10.00
CA GLU A 214 -12.62 -1.98 -10.58
C GLU A 214 -12.71 -2.59 -11.98
N ALA A 215 -13.86 -3.18 -12.31
CA ALA A 215 -14.17 -3.58 -13.68
C ALA A 215 -14.53 -2.35 -14.54
N PRO A 216 -14.52 -2.47 -15.87
CA PRO A 216 -15.11 -1.48 -16.75
C PRO A 216 -16.58 -1.22 -16.40
N ALA A 217 -17.02 0.03 -16.52
CA ALA A 217 -18.40 0.47 -16.36
C ALA A 217 -19.41 -0.41 -17.13
#